data_AF-A0A2G6N3Z2-F1
#
_entry.id   AF-A0A2G6N3Z2-F1
#
_cell.length_a   1.000
_cell.length_b   1.000
_cell.length_c   1.000
_cell.angle_alpha   90.00
_cell.angle_beta   90.00
_cell.angle_gamma   90.00
#
_symmetry.space_group_name_H-M   'P 1'
#
loop_
_entity.id
_entity.type
_entity.pdbx_description
1 polymer ?
#
loop_
_entity_poly.entity_id
_entity_poly.type
_entity_poly.pdbx_seq_one_letter_code
_entity_poly.pdbx_strand_id
1 'polypeptide(L)'
;MDVFSTNPYTLIRRCALIWAGLVAIMVTACGPETVFLRPALDTPAQHVQNGHLFLSRGKIDAADAEFFRAKKLDHQYAPAYVGLALIQGYRGDVHGGLKILDQARTFAKTPEEINDVNDGYERLKRIRAAD
;
A
#
# COMPACT_ATOMS: atom_id res chain seq x y z
N MET A 1 32.62 -18.50 -60.25
CA MET A 1 32.44 -18.57 -58.79
C MET A 1 32.60 -17.15 -58.30
N ASP A 2 31.48 -16.42 -58.25
CA ASP A 2 31.46 -14.96 -58.19
C ASP A 2 31.77 -14.44 -56.78
N VAL A 3 33.04 -14.09 -56.58
CA VAL A 3 33.54 -13.45 -55.37
C VAL A 3 33.43 -11.93 -55.58
N PHE A 4 32.37 -11.34 -55.01
CA PHE A 4 32.29 -9.96 -54.55
C PHE A 4 32.61 -8.84 -55.56
N SER A 5 31.68 -8.56 -56.48
CA SER A 5 31.44 -7.18 -56.95
C SER A 5 30.32 -6.56 -56.11
N THR A 6 30.58 -6.35 -54.81
CA THR A 6 29.67 -5.55 -53.98
C THR A 6 29.93 -4.08 -54.29
N ASN A 7 29.13 -3.56 -55.23
CA ASN A 7 29.10 -2.14 -55.57
C ASN A 7 28.96 -1.30 -54.28
N PRO A 8 29.88 -0.36 -53.99
CA PRO A 8 29.93 0.38 -52.72
C PRO A 8 28.61 1.07 -52.38
N TYR A 9 27.85 1.48 -53.40
CA TYR A 9 26.53 2.09 -53.23
C TYR A 9 25.50 1.12 -52.63
N THR A 10 25.62 -0.18 -52.88
CA THR A 10 24.70 -1.21 -52.32
C THR A 10 25.00 -1.51 -50.86
N LEU A 11 26.27 -1.45 -50.44
CA LEU A 11 26.67 -1.60 -49.03
C LEU A 11 26.23 -0.40 -48.20
N ILE A 12 26.48 0.82 -48.70
CA ILE A 12 26.06 2.08 -48.05
C ILE A 12 24.54 2.13 -47.89
N ARG A 13 23.77 1.72 -48.92
CA ARG A 13 22.30 1.69 -48.88
C ARG A 13 21.77 0.67 -47.85
N ARG A 14 22.44 -0.47 -47.67
CA ARG A 14 22.07 -1.47 -46.66
C ARG A 14 22.31 -0.97 -45.25
N CYS A 15 23.45 -0.33 -44.99
CA CYS A 15 23.73 0.30 -43.70
C CYS A 15 22.73 1.41 -43.38
N ALA A 16 22.36 2.24 -44.37
CA ALA A 16 21.37 3.30 -44.19
C ALA A 16 19.97 2.75 -43.85
N LEU A 17 19.56 1.64 -44.48
CA LEU A 17 18.27 0.99 -44.18
C LEU A 17 18.25 0.33 -42.79
N ILE A 18 19.35 -0.30 -42.39
CA ILE A 18 19.48 -0.89 -41.05
C ILE A 18 19.45 0.21 -39.98
N TRP A 19 20.16 1.32 -40.21
CA TRP A 19 20.19 2.45 -39.30
C TRP A 19 18.81 3.13 -39.19
N ALA A 20 18.11 3.33 -40.32
CA ALA A 20 16.74 3.85 -40.32
C ALA A 20 15.75 2.92 -39.59
N GLY A 21 15.90 1.59 -39.72
CA GLY A 21 15.10 0.61 -38.98
C GLY A 21 15.34 0.66 -37.48
N LEU A 22 16.59 0.81 -37.03
CA LEU A 22 16.93 0.94 -35.61
C LEU A 22 16.40 2.24 -35.00
N VAL A 23 16.47 3.35 -35.74
CA VAL A 23 15.89 4.64 -35.32
C VAL A 23 14.36 4.55 -35.21
N ALA A 24 13.70 3.86 -36.14
CA ALA A 24 12.26 3.66 -36.10
C ALA A 24 11.80 2.87 -34.87
N ILE A 25 12.53 1.81 -34.48
CA ILE A 25 12.22 1.00 -33.30
C ILE A 25 12.32 1.83 -32.01
N MET A 26 13.35 2.68 -31.89
CA MET A 26 13.54 3.60 -30.75
C MET A 26 12.39 4.62 -30.62
N VAL A 27 11.87 5.13 -31.74
CA VAL A 27 10.77 6.11 -31.72
C VAL A 27 9.43 5.45 -31.32
N THR A 28 9.23 4.17 -31.66
CA THR A 28 8.03 3.40 -31.27
C THR A 28 8.08 2.80 -29.87
N ALA A 29 9.23 2.84 -29.19
CA ALA A 29 9.39 2.32 -27.82
C ALA A 29 8.74 3.21 -26.74
N CYS A 30 8.21 4.38 -27.10
CA CYS A 30 7.39 5.20 -26.21
C CYS A 30 5.94 4.69 -26.20
N GLY A 31 5.73 3.45 -25.75
CA GLY A 31 4.40 3.03 -25.30
C GLY A 31 4.03 3.82 -24.05
N PRO A 32 2.79 4.29 -23.86
CA PRO A 32 2.41 4.91 -22.60
C PRO A 32 2.34 3.78 -21.56
N GLU A 33 3.42 3.58 -20.80
CA GLU A 33 3.31 2.90 -19.51
C GLU A 33 2.59 3.83 -18.54
N THR A 34 1.29 4.01 -18.75
CA THR A 34 0.40 4.30 -17.64
C THR A 34 -0.29 2.99 -17.32
N VAL A 35 0.41 2.15 -16.57
CA VAL A 35 -0.27 1.16 -15.74
C VAL A 35 -1.23 1.97 -14.88
N PHE A 36 -2.48 2.01 -15.28
CA PHE A 36 -3.57 2.66 -14.54
C PHE A 36 -3.87 1.73 -13.35
N LEU A 37 -2.94 1.67 -12.40
CA LEU A 37 -3.14 0.96 -11.14
C LEU A 37 -4.22 1.74 -10.40
N ARG A 38 -5.41 1.15 -10.45
CA ARG A 38 -6.69 1.80 -10.19
C ARG A 38 -6.69 2.42 -8.79
N PRO A 39 -7.44 3.52 -8.57
CA PRO A 39 -7.86 4.01 -7.25
C PRO A 39 -8.49 2.96 -6.30
N ALA A 40 -8.65 1.71 -6.75
CA ALA A 40 -9.22 0.59 -6.00
C ALA A 40 -8.35 0.02 -4.87
N LEU A 41 -7.08 0.45 -4.73
CA LEU A 41 -6.21 0.01 -3.61
C LEU A 41 -6.27 0.91 -2.37
N ASP A 42 -6.73 2.15 -2.48
CA ASP A 42 -6.75 3.15 -1.38
C ASP A 42 -8.09 3.08 -0.64
N THR A 43 -8.35 1.96 0.02
CA THR A 43 -9.58 1.73 0.80
C THR A 43 -9.27 1.67 2.29
N PRO A 44 -10.19 2.13 3.18
CA PRO A 44 -9.98 2.01 4.62
C PRO A 44 -9.67 0.58 5.08
N ALA A 45 -10.39 -0.40 4.52
CA ALA A 45 -10.20 -1.82 4.82
C ALA A 45 -8.81 -2.34 4.45
N GLN A 46 -8.28 -1.94 3.29
CA GLN A 46 -6.94 -2.33 2.86
C GLN A 46 -5.87 -1.76 3.80
N HIS A 47 -6.00 -0.49 4.17
CA HIS A 47 -5.08 0.14 5.11
C HIS A 47 -5.15 -0.50 6.50
N VAL A 48 -6.32 -0.88 7.00
CA VAL A 48 -6.43 -1.64 8.26
C VAL A 48 -5.72 -3.00 8.17
N GLN A 49 -5.90 -3.74 7.07
CA GLN A 49 -5.19 -5.01 6.86
C GLN A 49 -3.67 -4.83 6.85
N ASN A 50 -3.17 -3.81 6.14
CA ASN A 50 -1.74 -3.47 6.13
C ASN A 50 -1.24 -3.11 7.54
N GLY A 51 -2.01 -2.30 8.27
CA GLY A 51 -1.69 -1.90 9.64
C GLY A 51 -1.54 -3.11 10.58
N HIS A 52 -2.44 -4.08 10.49
CA HIS A 52 -2.32 -5.33 11.25
C HIS A 52 -1.10 -6.16 10.84
N LEU A 53 -0.76 -6.20 9.55
CA LEU A 53 0.46 -6.87 9.06
C LEU A 53 1.74 -6.19 9.57
N PHE A 54 1.75 -4.87 9.68
CA PHE A 54 2.89 -4.15 10.26
C PHE A 54 2.98 -4.35 11.78
N LEU A 55 1.85 -4.32 12.49
CA LEU A 55 1.78 -4.62 13.91
C LEU A 55 2.31 -6.02 14.24
N SER A 56 1.91 -7.04 13.48
CA SER A 56 2.38 -8.42 13.70
C SER A 56 3.88 -8.59 13.47
N ARG A 57 4.51 -7.64 12.75
CA ARG A 57 5.96 -7.57 12.52
C ARG A 57 6.67 -6.61 13.49
N GLY A 58 5.97 -6.07 14.49
CA GLY A 58 6.50 -5.09 15.45
C GLY A 58 6.82 -3.72 14.85
N LYS A 59 6.37 -3.43 13.62
CA LYS A 59 6.61 -2.15 12.94
C LYS A 59 5.53 -1.14 13.33
N ILE A 60 5.62 -0.64 14.57
CA ILE A 60 4.59 0.20 15.19
C ILE A 60 4.31 1.46 14.37
N ASP A 61 5.33 2.21 13.96
CA ASP A 61 5.12 3.47 13.23
C ASP A 61 4.55 3.27 11.82
N ALA A 62 4.93 2.18 11.14
CA ALA A 62 4.36 1.83 9.85
C ALA A 62 2.88 1.45 9.99
N ALA A 63 2.53 0.72 11.04
CA ALA A 63 1.14 0.38 11.33
C ALA A 63 0.29 1.62 11.67
N ASP A 64 0.84 2.55 12.46
CA ASP A 64 0.19 3.82 12.79
C ASP A 64 -0.15 4.62 11.53
N ALA A 65 0.78 4.72 10.58
CA ALA A 65 0.57 5.40 9.31
C ALA A 65 -0.58 4.78 8.50
N GLU A 66 -0.67 3.45 8.44
CA GLU A 66 -1.74 2.75 7.73
C GLU A 66 -3.10 2.96 8.41
N PHE A 67 -3.21 2.77 9.72
CA PHE A 67 -4.48 3.00 10.42
C PHE A 67 -4.92 4.47 10.34
N PHE A 68 -3.97 5.40 10.38
CA PHE A 68 -4.26 6.82 10.20
C PHE A 68 -4.76 7.13 8.79
N ARG A 69 -4.19 6.49 7.75
CA ARG A 69 -4.71 6.61 6.37
C ARG A 69 -6.12 6.05 6.26
N ALA A 70 -6.41 4.90 6.88
CA ALA A 70 -7.77 4.35 6.93
C ALA A 70 -8.77 5.34 7.56
N LYS A 71 -8.39 5.94 8.70
CA LYS A 71 -9.18 6.98 9.36
C LYS A 71 -9.38 8.22 8.49
N LYS A 72 -8.40 8.62 7.68
CA LYS A 72 -8.54 9.77 6.77
C LYS A 72 -9.49 9.49 5.61
N LEU A 73 -9.54 8.26 5.14
CA LEU A 73 -10.43 7.85 4.05
C LEU A 73 -11.88 7.72 4.53
N ASP A 74 -12.07 7.21 5.74
CA ASP A 74 -13.37 7.19 6.42
C ASP A 74 -13.20 7.55 7.90
N HIS A 75 -13.67 8.75 8.24
CA HIS A 75 -13.55 9.35 9.57
C HIS A 75 -14.30 8.57 10.65
N GLN A 76 -15.22 7.68 10.28
CA GLN A 76 -16.02 6.85 11.18
C GLN A 76 -15.76 5.35 10.96
N TYR A 77 -14.60 4.98 10.40
CA TYR A 77 -14.24 3.58 10.20
C TYR A 77 -13.74 2.94 11.50
N ALA A 78 -14.63 2.28 12.24
CA ALA A 78 -14.33 1.71 13.55
C ALA A 78 -13.04 0.84 13.60
N PRO A 79 -12.74 -0.03 12.61
CA PRO A 79 -11.51 -0.82 12.62
C PRO A 79 -10.22 0.01 12.62
N ALA A 80 -10.23 1.20 12.00
CA ALA A 80 -9.06 2.10 12.04
C ALA A 80 -8.81 2.63 13.45
N TYR A 81 -9.88 2.96 14.19
CA TYR A 81 -9.75 3.41 15.58
C TYR A 81 -9.29 2.28 16.50
N VAL A 82 -9.73 1.04 16.28
CA VAL A 82 -9.20 -0.14 17.01
C VAL A 82 -7.69 -0.27 16.79
N GLY A 83 -7.23 -0.18 15.54
CA GLY A 83 -5.80 -0.20 15.21
C GLY A 83 -5.01 0.90 15.94
N LEU A 84 -5.47 2.15 15.84
CA LEU A 84 -4.84 3.30 16.51
C LEU A 84 -4.80 3.17 18.05
N ALA A 85 -5.85 2.60 18.64
CA ALA A 85 -5.89 2.33 20.08
C ALA A 85 -4.80 1.34 20.51
N LEU A 86 -4.61 0.26 19.73
CA LEU A 86 -3.54 -0.71 19.97
C LEU A 86 -2.15 -0.06 19.83
N ILE A 87 -1.96 0.83 18.85
CA ILE A 87 -0.71 1.60 18.72
C ILE A 87 -0.40 2.40 19.99
N GLN A 88 -1.40 3.07 20.58
CA GLN A 88 -1.19 3.80 21.84
C GLN A 88 -0.80 2.85 22.98
N GLY A 89 -1.46 1.69 23.08
CA GLY A 89 -1.08 0.65 24.04
C GLY A 89 0.37 0.19 23.88
N TYR A 90 0.81 -0.11 22.66
CA TYR A 90 2.20 -0.50 22.39
C TYR A 90 3.23 0.63 22.64
N ARG A 91 2.79 1.88 22.64
CA ARG A 91 3.61 3.05 23.02
C ARG A 91 3.58 3.33 24.53
N GLY A 92 2.87 2.52 25.32
CA GLY A 92 2.73 2.66 26.77
C GLY A 92 1.56 3.54 27.22
N ASP A 93 0.81 4.16 26.30
CA ASP A 93 -0.39 4.94 26.61
C ASP A 93 -1.66 4.09 26.49
N VAL A 94 -1.79 3.11 27.40
CA VAL A 94 -3.00 2.27 27.46
C VAL A 94 -4.24 3.11 27.71
N HIS A 95 -4.15 4.14 28.57
CA HIS A 95 -5.29 5.00 28.91
C HIS A 95 -5.80 5.79 27.69
N GLY A 96 -4.89 6.33 26.88
CA GLY A 96 -5.22 6.96 25.60
C GLY A 96 -5.84 5.95 24.63
N GLY A 97 -5.29 4.74 24.54
CA GLY A 97 -5.85 3.66 23.73
C GLY A 97 -7.30 3.30 24.11
N LEU A 98 -7.62 3.20 25.40
CA LEU A 98 -8.97 2.91 25.87
C LEU A 98 -9.97 4.01 25.46
N LYS A 99 -9.58 5.29 25.54
CA LYS A 99 -10.43 6.40 25.08
C LYS A 99 -10.70 6.32 23.57
N ILE A 100 -9.70 5.90 22.78
CA ILE A 100 -9.89 5.70 21.34
C ILE A 100 -10.85 4.54 21.07
N LEU A 101 -10.82 3.46 21.87
CA LEU A 101 -11.80 2.37 21.75
C LEU A 101 -13.22 2.80 22.11
N ASP A 102 -13.38 3.70 23.09
CA ASP A 102 -14.69 4.29 23.39
C ASP A 102 -15.25 5.00 22.15
N GLN A 103 -14.41 5.72 21.41
CA GLN A 103 -14.80 6.31 20.13
C GLN A 103 -15.13 5.25 19.07
N ALA A 104 -14.28 4.23 18.92
CA ALA A 104 -14.48 3.13 17.97
C ALA A 104 -15.84 2.45 18.20
N ARG A 105 -16.23 2.26 19.46
CA ARG A 105 -17.52 1.68 19.84
C ARG A 105 -18.72 2.49 19.34
N THR A 106 -18.61 3.81 19.30
CA THR A 106 -19.69 4.68 18.77
C THR A 106 -19.82 4.60 17.25
N PHE A 107 -18.77 4.17 16.56
CA PHE A 107 -18.74 4.06 15.10
C PHE A 107 -19.05 2.65 14.59
N ALA A 108 -18.88 1.62 15.43
CA ALA A 108 -19.14 0.23 15.07
C ALA A 108 -20.61 -0.01 14.73
N LYS A 109 -20.87 -0.58 13.55
CA LYS A 109 -22.21 -0.82 13.00
C LYS A 109 -22.53 -2.31 12.87
N THR A 110 -21.50 -3.15 12.69
CA THR A 110 -21.67 -4.59 12.52
C THR A 110 -21.31 -5.35 13.79
N PRO A 111 -21.85 -6.57 13.98
CA PRO A 111 -21.42 -7.44 15.08
C PRO A 111 -19.92 -7.74 15.06
N GLU A 112 -19.33 -7.85 13.87
CA GLU A 112 -17.89 -8.04 13.68
C GLU A 112 -17.09 -6.85 14.21
N GLU A 113 -17.45 -5.62 13.82
CA GLU A 113 -16.79 -4.40 14.33
C GLU A 113 -16.96 -4.25 15.86
N ILE A 114 -18.11 -4.63 16.41
CA ILE A 114 -18.33 -4.62 17.86
C ILE A 114 -17.41 -5.61 18.56
N ASN A 115 -17.23 -6.81 17.99
CA ASN A 115 -16.30 -7.81 18.51
C ASN A 115 -14.85 -7.33 18.42
N ASP A 116 -14.44 -6.73 17.31
CA ASP A 116 -13.10 -6.17 17.14
C ASP A 116 -12.79 -5.08 18.19
N VAL A 117 -13.77 -4.23 18.49
CA VAL A 117 -13.65 -3.23 19.56
C VAL A 117 -13.48 -3.90 20.92
N ASN A 118 -14.29 -4.92 21.25
CA ASN A 118 -14.19 -5.67 22.50
C ASN A 118 -12.83 -6.38 22.64
N ASP A 119 -12.34 -7.00 21.57
CA ASP A 119 -11.03 -7.62 21.51
C ASP A 119 -9.91 -6.60 21.71
N GLY A 120 -10.08 -5.39 21.16
CA GLY A 120 -9.23 -4.24 21.42
C GLY A 120 -9.13 -3.93 22.92
N TYR A 121 -10.27 -3.86 23.63
CA TYR A 121 -10.29 -3.60 25.07
C TYR A 121 -9.54 -4.69 25.84
N GLU A 122 -9.78 -5.96 25.51
CA GLU A 122 -9.12 -7.08 26.18
C GLU A 122 -7.61 -7.09 25.91
N ARG A 123 -7.15 -6.76 24.70
CA ARG A 123 -5.73 -6.61 24.40
C ARG A 123 -5.08 -5.48 25.21
N LEU A 124 -5.71 -4.32 25.27
CA LEU A 124 -5.17 -3.19 26.05
C LEU A 124 -5.12 -3.50 27.56
N LYS A 125 -6.12 -4.21 28.10
CA LYS A 125 -6.09 -4.68 29.49
C LYS A 125 -4.92 -5.63 29.77
N ARG A 126 -4.61 -6.53 28.82
CA ARG A 126 -3.48 -7.45 28.93
C ARG A 126 -2.14 -6.71 28.89
N ILE A 127 -1.99 -5.73 27.99
CA ILE A 127 -0.77 -4.90 27.92
C ILE A 127 -0.56 -4.20 29.27
N ARG A 128 -1.59 -3.56 29.81
CA ARG A 128 -1.53 -2.90 31.13
C ARG A 128 -1.14 -3.83 32.29
N ALA A 129 -1.49 -5.12 32.19
CA ALA A 129 -1.20 -6.09 33.24
C ALA A 129 0.22 -6.70 33.11
N ALA A 130 0.89 -6.47 31.98
CA ALA A 130 2.24 -6.95 31.71
C ALA A 130 3.34 -5.90 32.03
N ASP A 131 2.94 -4.65 32.25
CA ASP A 131 3.78 -3.54 32.73
C ASP A 131 3.81 -3.49 34.27
#